data_AF-A0A9E3N631-F1
#
_entry.id   AF-A0A9E3N631-F1
#
_cell.length_a   1.000
_cell.length_b   1.000
_cell.length_c   1.000
_cell.angle_alpha   90.00
_cell.angle_beta   90.00
_cell.angle_gamma   90.00
#
_symmetry.space_group_name_H-M   'P 1'
#
loop_
_entity.id
_entity.type
_entity.pdbx_description
1 polymer ?
#
loop_
_entity_poly.entity_id
_entity_poly.type
_entity_poly.pdbx_seq_one_letter_code
_entity_poly.pdbx_strand_id
1 'polypeptide(L)' 'MLVAHRIRLDPNKIQATYLARAAGTARFAYNWALGEWQKQYQACKADPTLPKPSEAALRRLLNSIKREQYPWML' A
#
# COMPACT_ATOMS: atom_id res chain seq x y z
N MET A 1 12.10 -40.06 12.28
CA MET A 1 12.64 -39.14 11.25
C MET A 1 11.46 -38.49 10.55
N LEU A 2 11.21 -37.20 10.74
CA LEU A 2 10.10 -36.48 10.11
C LEU A 2 10.51 -36.07 8.69
N VAL A 3 9.86 -36.63 7.67
CA VAL A 3 10.01 -36.20 6.28
C VAL A 3 9.05 -35.04 6.05
N ALA A 4 9.58 -33.84 5.85
CA ALA A 4 8.76 -32.67 5.52
C ALA A 4 8.62 -32.57 3.99
N HIS A 5 7.37 -32.55 3.51
CA HIS A 5 7.10 -32.29 2.09
C HIS A 5 7.33 -30.80 1.80
N ARG A 6 8.28 -30.50 0.90
CA ARG A 6 8.57 -29.13 0.46
C ARG A 6 7.89 -28.87 -0.88
N ILE A 7 7.00 -27.89 -0.90
CA ILE A 7 6.30 -27.41 -2.11
C ILE A 7 6.87 -26.03 -2.47
N ARG A 8 7.09 -25.79 -3.77
CA ARG A 8 7.43 -24.48 -4.34
C ARG A 8 6.44 -24.12 -5.43
N LEU A 9 6.12 -22.83 -5.56
CA LEU A 9 5.40 -22.28 -6.70
C LEU A 9 6.35 -22.17 -7.91
N ASP A 10 5.89 -22.55 -9.10
CA ASP A 10 6.58 -22.31 -10.38
C ASP A 10 5.82 -21.28 -11.23
N PRO A 11 5.91 -19.98 -10.86
CA PRO A 11 5.14 -18.94 -11.52
C PRO A 11 5.70 -18.61 -12.90
N ASN A 12 4.81 -18.44 -13.89
CA ASN A 12 5.19 -17.84 -15.16
C ASN A 12 5.53 -16.33 -14.99
N LYS A 13 6.06 -15.70 -16.04
CA LYS A 13 6.48 -14.29 -16.01
C LYS A 13 5.41 -13.32 -15.49
N ILE A 14 4.14 -13.54 -15.86
CA ILE A 14 3.02 -12.70 -15.44
C ILE A 14 2.75 -12.88 -13.94
N GLN A 15 2.69 -14.13 -13.48
CA GLN A 15 2.46 -14.47 -12.08
C GLN A 15 3.61 -13.99 -11.19
N ALA A 16 4.87 -14.17 -11.60
CA ALA A 16 6.04 -13.73 -10.85
C ALA A 16 6.04 -12.20 -10.67
N THR A 17 5.70 -11.46 -11.73
CA THR A 17 5.56 -10.00 -11.68
C THR A 17 4.46 -9.58 -10.71
N TYR A 18 3.30 -10.26 -10.76
CA TYR A 18 2.20 -9.98 -9.83
C TYR A 18 2.59 -10.26 -8.38
N LEU A 19 3.18 -11.42 -8.10
CA LEU A 19 3.63 -11.82 -6.77
C LEU A 19 4.65 -10.85 -6.19
N ALA A 20 5.62 -10.40 -7.00
CA ALA A 20 6.61 -9.41 -6.56
C ALA A 20 5.96 -8.08 -6.17
N ARG A 21 4.96 -7.60 -6.93
CA ARG A 21 4.19 -6.40 -6.59
C ARG A 21 3.35 -6.59 -5.32
N ALA A 22 2.67 -7.72 -5.21
CA ALA A 22 1.78 -8.03 -4.09
C ALA A 22 2.54 -8.23 -2.76
N ALA A 23 3.72 -8.85 -2.79
CA ALA A 23 4.55 -9.04 -1.60
C ALA A 23 4.97 -7.71 -0.93
N GLY A 24 5.02 -6.62 -1.70
CA GLY A 24 5.38 -5.28 -1.21
C GLY A 24 4.20 -4.41 -0.76
N THR A 25 2.96 -4.87 -0.85
CA THR A 25 1.76 -4.02 -0.68
C THR A 25 1.70 -3.31 0.67
N ALA A 26 2.00 -4.00 1.77
CA ALA A 26 1.98 -3.40 3.10
C ALA A 26 3.01 -2.27 3.26
N ARG A 27 4.24 -2.49 2.77
CA ARG A 27 5.32 -1.48 2.83
C ARG A 27 5.00 -0.28 1.93
N PHE A 28 4.45 -0.54 0.74
CA PHE A 28 3.99 0.52 -0.15
C PHE A 28 2.90 1.36 0.51
N ALA A 29 1.85 0.74 1.05
CA ALA A 29 0.73 1.45 1.66
C ALA A 29 1.19 2.35 2.82
N TYR A 30 2.13 1.87 3.63
CA TYR A 30 2.75 2.68 4.70
C TYR A 30 3.49 3.89 4.14
N ASN A 31 4.40 3.70 3.17
CA ASN A 31 5.18 4.78 2.59
C ASN A 31 4.30 5.81 1.88
N TRP A 32 3.26 5.34 1.17
CA TRP A 32 2.28 6.20 0.54
C TRP A 32 1.53 7.05 1.57
N ALA A 33 1.01 6.42 2.64
CA ALA A 33 0.30 7.13 3.69
C ALA A 33 1.21 8.12 4.43
N LEU A 34 2.48 7.78 4.66
CA LEU A 34 3.46 8.68 5.26
C LEU A 34 3.69 9.93 4.39
N GLY A 35 3.81 9.76 3.08
CA GLY A 35 3.96 10.87 2.14
C GLY A 35 2.73 11.80 2.13
N GLU A 36 1.53 11.23 2.07
CA GLU A 36 0.28 12.01 2.14
C GLU A 36 0.07 12.69 3.49
N TRP A 37 0.46 12.01 4.59
CA TRP A 37 0.43 12.60 5.92
C TRP A 37 1.29 13.85 6.01
N GLN A 38 2.52 13.78 5.50
CA GLN A 38 3.43 14.93 5.50
C GLN A 38 2.84 16.10 4.70
N LYS A 39 2.26 15.85 3.52
CA LYS A 39 1.60 16.88 2.70
C LYS A 39 0.44 17.55 3.44
N GLN A 40 -0.49 16.76 3.99
CA GLN A 40 -1.65 17.27 4.72
C GLN A 40 -1.24 18.03 5.98
N TYR A 41 -0.22 17.54 6.69
CA TYR A 41 0.30 18.22 7.88
C TYR A 41 0.91 19.59 7.55
N GLN A 42 1.69 19.69 6.48
CA GLN A 42 2.24 21.00 6.05
C GLN A 42 1.15 21.95 5.60
N ALA A 43 0.12 21.46 4.90
CA ALA A 43 -1.03 22.27 4.51
C ALA A 43 -1.77 22.82 5.74
N CYS A 44 -2.05 21.98 6.74
CA CYS A 44 -2.68 22.39 8.01
C CYS A 44 -1.81 23.35 8.82
N LYS A 45 -0.48 23.26 8.73
CA LYS A 45 0.43 24.23 9.34
C LYS A 45 0.35 25.61 8.67
N ALA A 46 0.18 25.65 7.35
CA ALA A 46 0.05 26.90 6.61
C ALA A 46 -1.34 27.53 6.77
N ASP A 47 -2.37 26.69 6.85
CA ASP A 47 -3.77 27.10 7.03
C ASP A 47 -4.43 26.25 8.13
N PRO A 48 -4.59 26.79 9.36
CA PRO A 48 -5.22 26.10 10.48
C PRO A 48 -6.69 25.74 10.27
N THR A 49 -7.35 26.26 9.23
CA THR A 49 -8.74 25.89 8.90
C THR A 49 -8.83 24.52 8.22
N LEU A 50 -7.71 24.03 7.67
CA LEU A 50 -7.66 22.71 7.04
C LEU A 50 -7.63 21.59 8.09
N PRO A 51 -8.26 20.44 7.79
CA PRO A 51 -8.27 19.30 8.71
C PRO A 51 -6.87 18.74 8.91
N LYS A 52 -6.57 18.33 10.14
CA LYS A 52 -5.36 17.57 10.46
C LYS A 52 -5.38 16.21 9.77
N PRO A 53 -4.22 15.65 9.42
CA PRO A 53 -4.14 14.31 8.85
C PRO A 53 -4.74 13.27 9.80
N SER A 54 -5.39 12.26 9.23
CA SER A 54 -6.02 11.16 9.95
C SER A 54 -5.75 9.85 9.23
N GLU A 55 -5.34 8.81 9.97
CA GLU A 55 -5.10 7.47 9.41
C GLU A 55 -6.36 6.95 8.70
N ALA A 56 -7.53 7.09 9.33
CA ALA A 56 -8.78 6.60 8.78
C ALA A 56 -9.14 7.31 7.46
N ALA A 57 -8.84 8.61 7.34
CA ALA A 57 -9.05 9.36 6.11
C ALA A 57 -8.10 8.90 5.00
N LEU A 58 -6.80 8.73 5.32
CA LEU A 58 -5.80 8.24 4.38
C LEU A 58 -6.09 6.82 3.90
N ARG A 59 -6.55 5.94 4.79
CA ARG A 59 -6.95 4.58 4.42
C ARG A 59 -8.15 4.57 3.48
N ARG A 60 -9.14 5.44 3.70
CA ARG A 60 -10.28 5.60 2.77
C ARG A 60 -9.82 6.13 1.42
N LEU A 61 -8.95 7.14 1.40
CA LEU A 61 -8.39 7.71 0.18
C LEU A 61 -7.59 6.67 -0.61
N LEU A 62 -6.72 5.90 0.05
CA LEU A 62 -5.97 4.85 -0.63
C LEU A 62 -6.91 3.79 -1.22
N ASN A 63 -7.94 3.40 -0.48
CA ASN A 63 -8.92 2.42 -0.98
C ASN A 63 -9.74 2.95 -2.17
N SER A 64 -10.02 4.25 -2.26
CA SER A 64 -10.74 4.81 -3.40
C SER A 64 -9.88 4.86 -4.66
N ILE A 65 -8.56 5.10 -4.54
CA ILE A 65 -7.66 5.22 -5.70
C ILE A 65 -6.96 3.91 -6.09
N LYS A 66 -6.82 2.94 -5.17
CA LYS A 66 -5.94 1.78 -5.41
C LYS A 66 -6.36 0.92 -6.59
N ARG A 67 -7.65 0.87 -6.93
CA ARG A 67 -8.10 0.09 -8.10
C ARG A 67 -7.59 0.66 -9.41
N GLU A 68 -7.52 1.98 -9.52
CA GLU A 68 -7.11 2.69 -10.72
C GLU A 68 -5.59 2.88 -10.75
N GLN A 69 -5.00 3.36 -9.65
CA GLN A 69 -3.58 3.74 -9.60
C GLN A 69 -2.66 2.56 -9.21
N TYR A 70 -3.18 1.60 -8.44
CA TYR A 70 -2.40 0.50 -7.87
C TYR A 70 -3.10 -0.87 -8.05
N PRO A 71 -3.48 -1.26 -9.27
CA PRO A 71 -4.37 -2.41 -9.54
C PRO A 71 -3.86 -3.77 -9.01
N TRP A 72 -2.58 -3.87 -8.62
CA TRP A 72 -1.99 -5.05 -7.97
C TRP A 72 -2.29 -5.15 -6.46
N MET A 73 -2.94 -4.15 -5.86
CA MET A 73 -3.30 -4.10 -4.44
C MET A 73 -4.71 -4.62 -4.13
N LEU A 74 -5.29 -5.38 -5.07
CA LEU A 74 -6.60 -6.00 -4.95
C LEU A 74 -6.58 -7.23 -4.05
#